data_AF-A0A1F2PMY2-F1
#
_entry.id   AF-A0A1F2PMY2-F1
#
_cell.length_a   1.000
_cell.length_b   1.000
_cell.length_c   1.000
_cell.angle_alpha   90.00
_cell.angle_beta   90.00
_cell.angle_gamma   90.00
#
_symmetry.space_group_name_H-M   'P 1'
#
loop_
_entity.id
_entity.type
_entity.pdbx_description
1 polymer ?
#
loop_
_entity_poly.entity_id
_entity_poly.type
_entity_poly.pdbx_seq_one_letter_code
_entity_poly.pdbx_strand_id
1 'polypeptide(L)' 'MHHYITKYWENGKHYAVTWVQINIFNWCFCFWQRKIQL' A
#
# COMPACT_ATOMS: atom_id res chain seq x y z
N MET A 1 -4.97 2.69 -12.70
CA MET A 1 -4.83 1.85 -11.49
C MET A 1 -3.39 1.96 -11.05
N HIS A 2 -3.13 2.45 -9.85
CA HIS A 2 -1.79 2.62 -9.32
C HIS A 2 -1.58 1.63 -8.18
N HIS A 3 -0.46 0.91 -8.21
CA HIS A 3 -0.04 0.04 -7.14
C HIS A 3 1.19 0.67 -6.47
N TYR A 4 1.06 0.99 -5.18
CA TYR A 4 2.14 1.54 -4.39
C TYR A 4 2.65 0.48 -3.42
N ILE A 5 3.97 0.40 -3.28
CA ILE A 5 4.63 -0.50 -2.34
C ILE A 5 5.56 0.36 -1.50
N THR A 6 5.31 0.41 -0.20
CA THR A 6 6.14 1.13 0.76
C THR A 6 6.81 0.12 1.67
N LYS A 7 8.14 0.14 1.73
CA LYS A 7 8.92 -0.67 2.67
C LYS A 7 9.50 0.23 3.75
N TYR A 8 9.39 -0.19 5.01
CA TYR A 8 9.97 0.53 6.13
C TYR A 8 10.38 -0.41 7.25
N TRP A 9 11.29 0.05 8.08
CA TRP A 9 11.70 -0.63 9.31
C TRP A 9 10.99 0.02 10.49
N GLU A 10 10.34 -0.79 11.31
CA GLU A 10 9.66 -0.34 12.52
C GLU A 10 10.01 -1.29 13.66
N ASN A 11 10.60 -0.74 14.72
CA ASN A 11 10.97 -1.48 15.93
C ASN A 11 11.82 -2.75 15.67
N GLY A 12 12.79 -2.65 14.76
CA GLY A 12 13.68 -3.75 14.36
C GLY A 12 13.05 -4.80 13.46
N LYS A 13 11.78 -4.63 13.06
CA LYS A 13 11.07 -5.51 12.13
C LYS A 13 10.91 -4.81 10.78
N HIS A 14 11.12 -5.55 9.70
CA HIS A 14 10.97 -5.03 8.35
C HIS A 14 9.52 -5.24 7.91
N TYR A 15 8.90 -4.20 7.38
CA TYR A 15 7.53 -4.26 6.90
C TYR A 15 7.45 -3.81 5.45
N ALA A 16 6.61 -4.50 4.68
CA ALA A 16 6.17 -4.05 3.37
C ALA A 16 4.66 -3.81 3.40
N VAL A 17 4.24 -2.62 3.01
CA VAL A 17 2.84 -2.24 2.87
C VAL A 17 2.54 -2.01 1.41
N THR A 18 1.53 -2.68 0.89
CA THR A 18 1.03 -2.45 -0.46
C THR A 18 -0.29 -1.71 -0.42
N TRP A 19 -0.47 -0.82 -1.38
CA TRP A 19 -1.67 -0.01 -1.57
C TRP A 19 -2.12 -0.13 -3.01
N VAL A 20 -3.38 -0.50 -3.24
CA VAL A 20 -4.00 -0.47 -4.56
C VAL A 20 -4.95 0.72 -4.62
N GLN A 21 -4.60 1.68 -5.48
CA GLN A 21 -5.43 2.83 -5.82
C GLN A 21 -6.09 2.60 -7.18
N ILE A 22 -7.42 2.69 -7.19
CA ILE A 22 -8.23 2.61 -8.40
C ILE A 22 -8.83 3.99 -8.64
N ASN A 23 -8.51 4.59 -9.78
CA ASN A 23 -9.11 5.84 -10.22
C ASN A 23 -10.19 5.49 -11.24
N ILE A 24 -11.45 5.83 -10.95
CA ILE A 24 -12.60 5.65 -11.85
C ILE A 24 -13.37 6.97 -11.88
N PHE A 25 -13.67 7.48 -13.09
CA PHE A 25 -14.45 8.71 -13.31
C PHE A 25 -14.04 9.90 -12.43
N ASN A 26 -12.73 10.18 -12.34
CA ASN A 26 -12.14 11.27 -11.54
C ASN A 26 -12.24 11.09 -10.01
N TRP A 27 -12.70 9.94 -9.53
CA TRP A 27 -12.72 9.59 -8.11
C TRP A 27 -11.58 8.65 -7.79
N CYS A 28 -10.81 9.01 -6.78
CA CYS A 28 -9.67 8.25 -6.28
C CYS A 28 -10.13 7.37 -5.12
N PHE A 29 -10.15 6.05 -5.35
CA PHE A 29 -10.50 5.09 -4.31
C PHE A 29 -9.28 4.24 -3.92
N CYS A 30 -8.95 4.25 -2.63
CA CYS A 30 -7.94 3.38 -2.04
C CYS A 30 -8.63 2.16 -1.44
N PHE A 31 -8.67 1.05 -2.17
CA PHE A 31 -9.46 -0.13 -1.81
C PHE A 31 -8.68 -1.20 -1.05
N TRP A 32 -7.35 -1.22 -1.12
CA TRP A 32 -6.59 -2.36 -0.63
C TRP A 32 -5.26 -1.94 -0.03
N GLN A 33 -5.22 -1.86 1.30
CA GLN A 33 -3.98 -1.74 2.07
C GLN A 33 -3.65 -3.11 2.69
N ARG A 34 -2.47 -3.66 2.39
CA ARG A 34 -1.98 -4.89 3.01
C ARG A 34 -0.60 -4.67 3.61
N LYS A 35 -0.46 -4.83 4.93
CA LYS A 35 0.83 -4.83 5.65
C LYS A 35 1.29 -6.27 5.83
N ILE A 36 2.52 -6.56 5.40
CA ILE A 36 3.21 -7.83 5.67
C ILE A 36 4.52 -7.53 6.40
N GLN A 37 4.90 -8.42 7.32
CA GLN A 37 6.24 -8.41 7.91
C GLN A 37 7.16 -9.24 7.02
N LEU A 38 8.33 -8.68 6.70
CA LEU A 38 9.41 -9.34 5.99
C LEU A 38 10.40 -9.96 6.99
#